data_AF-A0A0F9KEB2-F1
#
_entry.id   AF-A0A0F9KEB2-F1
#
_cell.length_a   1.000
_cell.length_b   1.000
_cell.length_c   1.000
_cell.angle_alpha   90.00
_cell.angle_beta   90.00
_cell.angle_gamma   90.00
#
_symmetry.space_group_name_H-M   'P 1'
#
loop_
_entity.id
_entity.type
_entity.pdbx_description
1 polymer ?
#
loop_
_entity_poly.entity_id
_entity_poly.type
_entity_poly.pdbx_seq_one_letter_code
_entity_poly.pdbx_strand_id
1 'polypeptide(L)'
;MKTIIIINIHSFVDLITNSSTELFVLDADKSLEVVKDILQEAINLHNKAANTDYKFEDIFDESYIGSADRALEGWNSYYKSDKKEAIIIIGASDNSIPYWMWEFMEEAFGHSTERFHLG
;
A
#
# COMPACT_ATOMS: atom_id res chain seq x y z
N MET A 1 -17.72 16.45 52.42
CA MET A 1 -16.86 15.27 52.16
C MET A 1 -16.72 15.13 50.66
N LYS A 2 -15.50 15.00 50.13
CA LYS A 2 -15.27 14.78 48.69
C LYS A 2 -15.24 13.29 48.43
N THR A 3 -16.15 12.80 47.58
CA THR A 3 -16.19 11.41 47.13
C THR A 3 -15.18 11.24 46.00
N ILE A 4 -14.22 10.33 46.15
CA ILE A 4 -13.31 9.93 45.08
C ILE A 4 -13.90 8.70 44.42
N ILE A 5 -14.18 8.79 43.12
CA ILE A 5 -14.66 7.68 42.30
C ILE A 5 -13.43 7.07 41.61
N ILE A 6 -13.14 5.81 41.90
CA ILE A 6 -12.08 5.05 41.23
C ILE A 6 -12.78 4.09 40.26
N ILE A 7 -12.62 4.33 38.96
CA ILE A 7 -13.14 3.47 37.90
C ILE A 7 -12.00 2.56 37.45
N ASN A 8 -12.15 1.25 37.67
CA ASN A 8 -11.22 0.26 37.12
C ASN A 8 -11.56 0.02 35.65
N ILE A 9 -10.56 0.17 34.76
CA ILE A 9 -10.70 -0.15 33.35
C ILE A 9 -11.03 -1.64 33.23
N HIS A 10 -12.19 -1.97 32.67
CA HIS A 10 -12.73 -3.34 32.68
C HIS A 10 -12.30 -4.19 31.47
N SER A 11 -11.79 -3.57 30.40
CA SER A 11 -11.15 -4.26 29.27
C SER A 11 -10.35 -3.29 28.42
N PHE A 12 -9.18 -3.73 27.93
CA PHE A 12 -8.60 -3.21 26.69
C PHE A 12 -9.29 -3.93 25.54
N VAL A 13 -9.95 -3.17 24.66
CA VAL A 13 -10.36 -3.70 23.35
C VAL A 13 -9.11 -3.68 22.50
N ASP A 14 -8.71 -4.84 22.00
CA ASP A 14 -7.63 -4.97 21.03
C ASP A 14 -8.02 -4.10 19.84
N LEU A 15 -7.35 -2.97 19.67
CA LEU A 15 -7.50 -2.18 18.46
C LEU A 15 -7.02 -3.11 17.36
N ILE A 16 -7.90 -3.56 16.47
CA ILE A 16 -7.46 -4.24 15.25
C ILE A 16 -6.66 -3.18 14.49
N THR A 17 -5.36 -3.12 14.76
CA THR A 17 -4.42 -2.48 13.85
C THR A 17 -4.42 -3.42 12.67
N ASN A 18 -5.13 -3.08 11.60
CA ASN A 18 -4.95 -3.76 10.33
C ASN A 18 -3.50 -3.46 9.92
N SER A 19 -2.54 -4.27 10.35
CA SER A 19 -1.19 -4.16 9.85
C SER A 19 -1.23 -4.92 8.52
N SER A 20 -1.52 -4.16 7.48
CA SER A 20 -1.74 -4.66 6.14
C SER A 20 -0.68 -4.11 5.20
N THR A 21 -0.08 -4.99 4.43
CA THR A 21 0.78 -4.63 3.32
C THR A 21 -0.07 -4.61 2.04
N GLU A 22 -0.13 -3.46 1.39
CA GLU A 22 -0.79 -3.32 0.10
C GLU A 22 0.11 -3.78 -1.04
N LEU A 23 -0.46 -4.53 -1.97
CA LEU A 23 0.19 -5.00 -3.19
C LEU A 23 -0.63 -4.55 -4.40
N PHE A 24 0.02 -3.84 -5.32
CA PHE A 24 -0.54 -3.42 -6.59
C PHE A 24 0.12 -4.20 -7.72
N VAL A 25 -0.72 -4.69 -8.64
CA VAL A 25 -0.32 -5.40 -9.84
C VAL A 25 -0.75 -4.60 -11.05
N LEU A 26 0.21 -3.90 -11.66
CA LEU A 26 0.01 -3.07 -12.83
C LEU A 26 0.34 -3.86 -14.10
N ASP A 27 -0.30 -3.51 -15.21
CA ASP A 27 0.12 -4.07 -16.51
C ASP A 27 1.55 -3.64 -16.84
N ALA A 28 2.27 -4.51 -17.56
CA ALA A 28 3.62 -4.22 -18.05
C ALA A 28 3.59 -3.43 -19.38
N ASP A 29 2.53 -2.64 -19.62
CA ASP A 29 2.44 -1.76 -20.80
C ASP A 29 3.42 -0.59 -20.72
N LYS A 30 3.72 -0.16 -19.49
CA LYS A 30 4.75 0.82 -19.15
C LYS A 30 5.97 0.10 -18.58
N SER A 31 7.14 0.74 -18.68
CA SER A 31 8.33 0.22 -18.01
C SER A 31 8.27 0.51 -16.51
N LEU A 32 8.97 -0.32 -15.73
CA LEU A 32 9.06 -0.17 -14.27
C LEU A 32 9.65 1.19 -13.89
N GLU A 33 10.62 1.68 -14.66
CA GLU A 33 11.28 2.97 -14.43
C GLU A 33 10.29 4.12 -14.60
N VAL A 34 9.48 4.11 -15.68
CA VAL A 34 8.45 5.13 -15.90
C VAL A 34 7.43 5.14 -14.79
N VAL A 35 7.03 3.96 -14.30
CA VAL A 35 6.09 3.86 -13.18
C VAL A 35 6.70 4.42 -11.90
N LYS A 36 7.97 4.09 -11.58
CA LYS A 36 8.68 4.65 -10.43
C LYS A 36 8.82 6.16 -10.52
N ASP A 37 9.12 6.70 -11.70
CA ASP A 37 9.21 8.15 -11.93
C ASP A 37 7.87 8.84 -11.66
N ILE A 38 6.76 8.29 -12.17
CA ILE A 38 5.40 8.83 -11.94
C ILE A 38 5.06 8.85 -10.44
N LEU A 39 5.35 7.76 -9.74
CA LEU A 39 5.11 7.65 -8.29
C LEU A 39 6.00 8.61 -7.49
N GLN A 40 7.27 8.74 -7.87
CA GLN A 40 8.19 9.70 -7.25
C GLN A 40 7.70 11.14 -7.42
N GLU A 41 7.19 11.51 -8.59
CA GLU A 41 6.62 12.83 -8.82
C GLU A 41 5.34 13.08 -8.01
N ALA A 42 4.49 12.05 -7.82
CA ALA A 42 3.33 12.14 -6.94
C ALA A 42 3.75 12.40 -5.48
N ILE A 43 4.79 11.72 -4.99
CA ILE A 43 5.37 11.94 -3.66
C ILE A 43 5.93 13.36 -3.56
N ASN A 44 6.69 13.82 -4.55
CA ASN A 44 7.26 15.16 -4.58
C ASN A 44 6.17 16.24 -4.51
N LEU A 45 5.07 16.06 -5.24
CA LEU A 45 3.93 16.95 -5.21
C LEU A 45 3.26 16.97 -3.83
N HIS A 46 3.06 15.78 -3.23
CA HIS A 46 2.51 15.67 -1.88
C HIS A 46 3.40 16.37 -0.86
N ASN A 47 4.70 16.10 -0.87
CA ASN A 47 5.69 16.73 0.01
C ASN A 47 5.64 18.26 -0.08
N LYS A 48 5.54 18.80 -1.30
CA LYS A 48 5.42 20.23 -1.51
C LYS A 48 4.09 20.80 -0.98
N ALA A 49 2.98 20.09 -1.18
CA ALA A 49 1.66 20.55 -0.78
C ALA A 49 1.43 20.47 0.74
N ALA A 50 1.90 19.39 1.37
CA ALA A 50 1.73 19.09 2.79
C ALA A 50 2.92 19.57 3.66
N ASN A 51 3.99 20.08 3.05
CA ASN A 51 5.24 20.44 3.72
C ASN A 51 5.83 19.25 4.51
N THR A 52 5.93 18.10 3.84
CA THR A 52 6.51 16.84 4.34
C THR A 52 7.77 16.47 3.55
N ASP A 53 8.47 15.41 3.96
CA ASP A 53 9.72 14.93 3.34
C ASP A 53 9.73 13.39 3.23
N TYR A 54 8.65 12.81 2.70
CA TYR A 54 8.59 11.38 2.43
C TYR A 54 9.50 11.01 1.27
N LYS A 55 10.22 9.91 1.42
CA LYS A 55 11.02 9.30 0.35
C LYS A 55 10.25 8.14 -0.27
N PHE A 56 10.70 7.70 -1.43
CA PHE A 56 10.10 6.56 -2.10
C PHE A 56 10.13 5.31 -1.21
N GLU A 57 11.27 5.09 -0.54
CA GLU A 57 11.49 3.91 0.31
C GLU A 57 10.71 3.96 1.62
N ASP A 58 10.19 5.14 2.02
CA ASP A 58 9.30 5.24 3.17
C ASP A 58 7.90 4.70 2.84
N ILE A 59 7.55 4.64 1.56
CA ILE A 59 6.20 4.30 1.09
C ILE A 59 6.18 2.95 0.37
N PHE A 60 7.17 2.68 -0.48
CA PHE A 60 7.23 1.48 -1.33
C PHE A 60 8.48 0.65 -1.04
N ASP A 61 8.32 -0.67 -1.03
CA ASP A 61 9.43 -1.62 -1.08
C ASP A 61 9.94 -1.78 -2.52
N GLU A 62 10.95 -2.64 -2.70
CA GLU A 62 11.51 -2.97 -4.01
C GLU A 62 10.43 -3.46 -4.99
N SER A 63 10.02 -2.57 -5.89
CA SER A 63 9.10 -2.90 -6.99
C SER A 63 9.85 -3.59 -8.12
N TYR A 64 9.23 -4.59 -8.74
CA TYR A 64 9.84 -5.47 -9.76
C TYR A 64 8.84 -5.91 -10.84
N ILE A 65 9.33 -6.46 -11.94
CA ILE A 65 8.51 -7.11 -12.98
C ILE A 65 8.44 -8.61 -12.71
N GLY A 66 7.25 -9.18 -12.65
CA GLY A 66 7.07 -10.61 -12.40
C GLY A 66 5.63 -11.07 -12.53
N SER A 67 5.36 -12.32 -12.11
CA SER A 67 4.01 -12.87 -12.10
C SER A 67 3.29 -12.53 -10.80
N ALA A 68 2.04 -12.08 -10.91
CA ALA A 68 1.20 -11.75 -9.77
C ALA A 68 0.91 -12.96 -8.87
N ASP A 69 0.72 -14.16 -9.45
CA ASP A 69 0.52 -15.41 -8.71
C ASP A 69 1.68 -15.73 -7.75
N ARG A 70 2.92 -15.44 -8.19
CA ARG A 70 4.10 -15.57 -7.33
C ARG A 70 4.16 -14.49 -6.26
N ALA A 71 3.78 -13.26 -6.60
CA ALA A 71 3.73 -12.17 -5.63
C ALA A 71 2.68 -12.40 -4.53
N LEU A 72 1.65 -13.20 -4.84
CA LEU A 72 0.60 -13.64 -3.92
C LEU A 72 0.88 -15.01 -3.27
N GLU A 73 2.09 -15.55 -3.38
CA GLU A 73 2.45 -16.83 -2.76
C GLU A 73 2.21 -16.77 -1.24
N GLY A 74 1.41 -17.71 -0.73
CA GLY A 74 0.95 -17.72 0.67
C GLY A 74 -0.46 -17.15 0.87
N TRP A 75 -0.99 -16.44 -0.14
CA TRP A 75 -2.33 -15.85 -0.14
C TRP A 75 -3.27 -16.46 -1.18
N ASN A 76 -2.84 -17.50 -1.89
CA ASN A 76 -3.53 -18.08 -3.04
C ASN A 76 -4.94 -18.64 -2.71
N SER A 77 -5.27 -18.85 -1.43
CA SER A 77 -6.61 -19.24 -0.98
C SER A 77 -7.60 -18.08 -0.98
N TYR A 78 -7.11 -16.84 -0.89
CA TYR A 78 -7.92 -15.62 -0.76
C TYR A 78 -7.86 -14.77 -2.03
N TYR A 79 -6.68 -14.68 -2.64
CA TYR A 79 -6.42 -13.83 -3.80
C TYR A 79 -5.95 -14.65 -4.99
N LYS A 80 -6.33 -14.17 -6.19
CA LYS A 80 -5.91 -14.73 -7.47
C LYS A 80 -5.71 -13.60 -8.46
N SER A 81 -4.68 -13.74 -9.28
CA SER A 81 -4.42 -12.88 -10.43
C SER A 81 -3.90 -13.75 -11.58
N ASP A 82 -4.42 -13.50 -12.77
CA ASP A 82 -4.03 -14.24 -13.97
C ASP A 82 -2.83 -13.60 -14.68
N LYS A 83 -2.33 -12.45 -14.20
CA LYS A 83 -1.22 -11.72 -14.81
C LYS A 83 0.11 -12.43 -14.59
N LYS A 84 0.68 -12.93 -15.69
CA LYS A 84 1.95 -13.67 -15.69
C LYS A 84 3.18 -12.76 -15.80
N GLU A 85 3.00 -11.57 -16.36
CA GLU A 85 4.04 -10.53 -16.46
C GLU A 85 3.38 -9.18 -16.17
N ALA A 86 3.74 -8.61 -15.02
CA ALA A 86 3.16 -7.41 -14.45
C ALA A 86 4.21 -6.65 -13.66
N ILE A 87 4.00 -5.34 -13.47
CA ILE A 87 4.75 -4.55 -12.51
C ILE A 87 4.11 -4.75 -11.14
N ILE A 88 4.91 -5.22 -10.20
CA ILE A 88 4.51 -5.48 -8.81
C ILE A 88 5.01 -4.32 -7.96
N ILE A 89 4.09 -3.66 -7.27
CA ILE A 89 4.39 -2.58 -6.32
C ILE A 89 3.88 -2.99 -4.96
N ILE A 90 4.73 -2.86 -3.95
CA ILE A 90 4.48 -3.34 -2.60
C ILE A 90 4.74 -2.19 -1.64
N GLY A 91 3.92 -2.06 -0.61
CA GLY A 91 4.20 -1.12 0.48
C GLY A 91 5.49 -1.46 1.21
N ALA A 92 6.27 -0.44 1.58
CA ALA A 92 7.49 -0.59 2.38
C ALA A 92 7.22 -1.23 3.75
N SER A 93 6.03 -0.99 4.31
CA SER A 93 5.56 -1.58 5.56
C SER A 93 4.05 -1.49 5.64
N ASP A 94 3.47 -1.97 6.73
CA ASP A 94 2.03 -1.95 6.90
C ASP A 94 1.46 -0.52 6.88
N ASN A 95 0.45 -0.31 6.03
CA ASN A 95 -0.17 0.99 5.77
C ASN A 95 0.82 2.09 5.31
N SER A 96 1.97 1.72 4.75
CA SER A 96 2.96 2.71 4.27
C SER A 96 2.47 3.45 3.03
N ILE A 97 1.62 2.83 2.21
CA ILE A 97 1.01 3.48 1.05
C ILE A 97 -0.24 4.26 1.51
N PRO A 98 -0.24 5.60 1.44
CA PRO A 98 -1.38 6.39 1.85
C PRO A 98 -2.60 6.17 0.95
N TYR A 99 -3.80 6.26 1.53
CA TYR A 99 -5.07 6.04 0.82
C TYR A 99 -5.22 6.86 -0.48
N TRP A 100 -4.81 8.13 -0.48
CA TRP A 100 -4.89 8.99 -1.66
C TRP A 100 -4.04 8.45 -2.83
N MET A 101 -2.94 7.76 -2.51
CA MET A 101 -2.06 7.21 -3.54
C MET A 101 -2.65 5.96 -4.16
N TRP A 102 -3.54 5.25 -3.46
CA TRP A 102 -4.28 4.13 -4.03
C TRP A 102 -5.17 4.60 -5.17
N GLU A 103 -5.94 5.66 -4.94
CA GLU A 103 -6.81 6.27 -5.96
C GLU A 103 -5.97 6.80 -7.13
N PHE A 104 -4.86 7.49 -6.83
CA PHE A 104 -3.94 7.96 -7.87
C PHE A 104 -3.39 6.81 -8.74
N MET A 105 -2.96 5.70 -8.14
CA MET A 105 -2.40 4.56 -8.88
C MET A 105 -3.46 3.90 -9.77
N GLU A 106 -4.68 3.71 -9.26
CA GLU A 106 -5.79 3.15 -10.01
C GLU A 106 -6.19 4.05 -11.20
N GLU A 107 -6.14 5.38 -11.03
CA GLU A 107 -6.42 6.34 -12.10
C GLU A 107 -5.27 6.46 -13.12
N ALA A 108 -4.02 6.59 -12.65
CA ALA A 108 -2.86 6.85 -13.49
C ALA A 108 -2.45 5.63 -14.34
N PHE A 109 -2.62 4.43 -13.80
CA PHE A 109 -2.24 3.19 -14.46
C PHE A 109 -3.43 2.42 -15.04
N GLY A 110 -4.66 2.87 -14.76
CA GLY A 110 -5.88 2.44 -15.43
C GLY A 110 -6.59 1.25 -14.77
N HIS A 111 -7.78 0.94 -15.29
CA HIS A 111 -8.74 -0.03 -14.73
C HIS A 111 -8.25 -1.48 -14.62
N SER A 112 -7.17 -1.84 -15.31
CA SER A 112 -6.57 -3.16 -15.19
C SER A 112 -5.70 -3.30 -13.93
N THR A 113 -5.39 -2.21 -13.22
CA THR A 113 -4.67 -2.25 -11.95
C THR A 113 -5.43 -3.11 -10.94
N GLU A 114 -4.77 -4.15 -10.43
CA GLU A 114 -5.31 -4.97 -9.35
C GLU A 114 -4.66 -4.55 -8.04
N ARG A 115 -5.46 -4.35 -6.99
CA ARG A 115 -4.98 -4.03 -5.65
C ARG A 115 -5.40 -5.14 -4.70
N PHE A 116 -4.43 -5.66 -3.95
CA PHE A 116 -4.59 -6.66 -2.92
C PHE A 116 -4.18 -6.09 -1.58
N HIS A 117 -4.95 -6.39 -0.54
CA HIS A 117 -4.69 -5.95 0.83
C HIS A 117 -4.30 -7.19 1.63
N LEU A 118 -3.00 -7.35 1.87
CA LEU A 118 -2.43 -8.54 2.51
C LEU A 118 -2.27 -8.24 4.00
N GLY A 119 -2.82 -9.07 4.89
CA GLY A 119 -2.82 -8.83 6.34
C GLY A 119 -2.85 -10.10 7.16
#